data_AF-A0A7R8ZYT0-F1
#
_entry.id   AF-A0A7R8ZYT0-F1
#
_cell.length_a   1.000
_cell.length_b   1.000
_cell.length_c   1.000
_cell.angle_alpha   90.00
_cell.angle_beta   90.00
_cell.angle_gamma   90.00
#
_symmetry.space_group_name_H-M   'P 1'
#
loop_
_entity.id
_entity.type
_entity.pdbx_description
1 polymer ?
#
loop_
_entity_poly.entity_id
_entity_poly.type
_entity_poly.pdbx_seq_one_letter_code
_entity_poly.pdbx_strand_id
1 'polypeptide(L)'
;MGRQSPLEDGTLSMRQKALLKRDITKEHLSNLKAGYVSIHEASLHKTGIRGRKTYLFWALVGFLLILALGNLIVTCFLLGVLRLANGMKNLELLPDENIIKFYGDIDLNMTIKRDGLLEAFAEDGMTIESQEGEVHLVFSNSSEAIHMDPIKTQVDNVNSFVVYDPETGEEIFSTDYPNFGLPKGVKQINIKQAIARSISSPVGSNLEFKSPSKLRLKGNEGTKMDSKNMIVTAMTDLFLKAVEGAIVLEAYDGVRIDVKNVNLARSSPTDEAQFQLCLCATTGQIFRVPIPLNNARRTEKITCESAILHDNICDEK
;
A
#
# COMPACT_ATOMS: atom_id res chain seq x y z
N MET A 1 -101.29 -58.78 7.98
CA MET A 1 -102.34 -58.35 7.03
C MET A 1 -101.84 -57.10 6.31
N GLY A 2 -101.87 -57.10 4.98
CA GLY A 2 -101.48 -55.96 4.13
C GLY A 2 -100.25 -56.25 3.27
N ARG A 3 -100.49 -56.59 2.00
CA ARG A 3 -99.53 -56.99 0.95
C ARG A 3 -99.35 -55.85 -0.06
N GLN A 4 -98.33 -55.98 -0.91
CA GLN A 4 -98.02 -55.29 -2.19
C GLN A 4 -97.17 -54.02 -2.06
N SER A 5 -95.88 -54.02 -2.42
CA SER A 5 -95.17 -54.22 -3.72
C SER A 5 -94.94 -52.90 -4.49
N PRO A 6 -93.81 -52.77 -5.22
CA PRO A 6 -93.10 -51.51 -5.45
C PRO A 6 -93.63 -50.76 -6.69
N LEU A 7 -93.51 -49.43 -6.70
CA LEU A 7 -93.88 -48.62 -7.85
C LEU A 7 -92.83 -47.56 -8.20
N GLU A 8 -92.59 -47.54 -9.50
CA GLU A 8 -91.75 -46.72 -10.37
C GLU A 8 -91.78 -45.22 -10.13
N ASP A 9 -90.74 -44.61 -10.70
CA ASP A 9 -90.49 -43.18 -10.90
C ASP A 9 -91.73 -42.47 -11.50
N GLY A 10 -92.53 -41.89 -10.61
CA GLY A 10 -93.72 -41.13 -10.93
C GLY A 10 -93.65 -39.75 -10.29
N THR A 11 -93.74 -38.72 -11.12
CA THR A 11 -93.80 -37.30 -10.76
C THR A 11 -94.78 -37.04 -9.62
N LEU A 12 -94.23 -36.83 -8.41
CA LEU A 12 -94.99 -36.48 -7.21
C LEU A 12 -95.95 -35.31 -7.47
N SER A 13 -97.22 -35.51 -7.14
CA SER A 13 -98.31 -34.54 -7.29
C SER A 13 -98.02 -33.26 -6.49
N MET A 14 -98.43 -32.10 -7.00
CA MET A 14 -98.20 -30.78 -6.38
C MET A 14 -98.63 -30.72 -4.91
N ARG A 15 -99.66 -31.49 -4.53
CA ARG A 15 -100.13 -31.60 -3.15
C ARG A 15 -99.17 -32.36 -2.24
N GLN A 16 -98.54 -33.43 -2.75
CA GLN A 16 -97.50 -34.18 -2.02
C GLN A 16 -96.22 -33.34 -1.89
N LYS A 17 -95.85 -32.58 -2.93
CA LYS A 17 -94.72 -31.63 -2.86
C LYS A 17 -94.97 -30.52 -1.83
N ALA A 18 -96.20 -30.02 -1.72
CA ALA A 18 -96.55 -29.01 -0.73
C ALA A 18 -96.53 -29.55 0.71
N LEU A 19 -96.97 -30.79 0.93
CA LEU A 19 -96.89 -31.45 2.23
C LEU A 19 -95.44 -31.71 2.64
N LEU A 20 -94.62 -32.22 1.72
CA LEU A 20 -93.19 -32.48 1.94
C LEU A 20 -92.43 -31.16 2.23
N LYS A 21 -92.75 -30.08 1.51
CA LYS A 21 -92.20 -28.74 1.79
C LYS A 21 -92.64 -28.23 3.17
N ARG A 22 -93.88 -28.51 3.60
CA ARG A 22 -94.37 -28.09 4.92
C ARG A 22 -93.71 -28.87 6.05
N ASP A 23 -93.47 -30.16 5.86
CA ASP A 23 -92.76 -31.00 6.84
C ASP A 23 -91.28 -30.63 6.94
N ILE A 24 -90.60 -30.40 5.80
CA ILE A 24 -89.22 -29.85 5.78
C ILE A 24 -89.15 -28.49 6.48
N THR A 25 -90.13 -27.60 6.26
CA THR A 25 -90.15 -26.29 6.91
C THR A 25 -90.39 -26.39 8.42
N LYS A 26 -91.19 -27.35 8.88
CA LYS A 26 -91.36 -27.65 10.32
C LYS A 26 -90.09 -28.25 10.94
N GLU A 27 -89.35 -29.08 10.21
CA GLU A 27 -88.05 -29.58 10.67
C GLU A 27 -87.00 -28.46 10.73
N HIS A 28 -86.98 -27.53 9.78
CA HIS A 28 -86.04 -26.39 9.82
C HIS A 28 -86.33 -25.40 10.96
N LEU A 29 -87.60 -25.22 11.35
CA LEU A 29 -87.97 -24.36 12.49
C LEU A 29 -87.73 -25.00 13.86
N SER A 30 -87.76 -26.34 13.96
CA SER A 30 -87.45 -27.07 15.19
C SER A 30 -85.95 -27.33 15.39
N ASN A 31 -85.15 -27.31 14.31
CA ASN A 31 -83.70 -27.52 14.37
C ASN A 31 -82.87 -26.26 14.72
N LEU A 32 -83.46 -25.07 14.85
CA LEU A 32 -82.72 -23.88 15.34
C LEU A 32 -82.45 -23.92 16.86
N LYS A 33 -82.98 -24.91 17.59
CA LYS A 33 -82.73 -25.13 19.04
C LYS A 33 -81.95 -26.41 19.36
N ALA A 34 -81.62 -27.23 18.37
CA ALA A 34 -80.87 -28.48 18.56
C ALA A 34 -79.67 -28.49 17.60
N GLY A 35 -78.50 -28.15 18.13
CA GLY A 35 -77.25 -28.20 17.38
C GLY A 35 -76.82 -29.65 17.14
N TYR A 36 -77.32 -30.27 16.07
CA TYR A 36 -76.65 -31.31 15.28
C TYR A 36 -77.58 -31.72 14.12
N VAL A 37 -77.22 -31.36 12.88
CA VAL A 37 -77.89 -31.91 11.69
C VAL A 37 -77.20 -33.23 11.34
N SER A 38 -77.92 -34.35 11.49
CA SER A 38 -77.39 -35.68 11.12
C SER A 38 -77.18 -35.76 9.61
N ILE A 39 -75.92 -35.69 9.18
CA ILE A 39 -75.51 -35.86 7.79
C ILE A 39 -75.84 -37.30 7.38
N HIS A 40 -76.84 -37.47 6.51
CA HIS A 40 -77.19 -38.78 5.95
C HIS A 40 -76.12 -39.19 4.93
N GLU A 41 -75.22 -40.10 5.33
CA GLU A 41 -74.05 -40.55 4.57
C GLU A 41 -74.40 -41.14 3.19
N ALA A 42 -75.62 -41.67 3.01
CA ALA A 42 -76.07 -42.25 1.75
C ALA A 42 -76.27 -41.23 0.61
N SER A 43 -76.52 -39.95 0.92
CA SER A 43 -76.66 -38.90 -0.11
C SER A 43 -75.32 -38.26 -0.51
N LEU A 44 -74.29 -38.34 0.35
CA LEU A 44 -72.94 -37.87 0.04
C LEU A 44 -72.20 -38.80 -0.94
N HIS A 45 -72.52 -40.10 -0.96
CA HIS A 45 -71.88 -41.04 -1.90
C HIS A 45 -72.29 -40.83 -3.36
N LYS A 46 -73.40 -40.13 -3.63
CA LYS A 46 -73.90 -39.88 -4.99
C LYS A 46 -73.41 -38.56 -5.59
N THR A 47 -72.78 -37.70 -4.80
CA THR A 47 -72.13 -36.47 -5.28
C THR A 47 -70.63 -36.63 -5.06
N GLY A 48 -69.87 -36.89 -6.13
CA GLY A 48 -68.42 -37.13 -6.12
C GLY A 48 -67.55 -35.94 -5.68
N ILE A 49 -67.86 -35.34 -4.54
CA ILE A 49 -67.25 -34.13 -3.97
C ILE A 49 -65.97 -34.45 -3.19
N ARG A 50 -65.74 -35.72 -2.80
CA ARG A 50 -64.53 -36.11 -2.04
C ARG A 50 -63.26 -36.17 -2.91
N GLY A 51 -63.37 -36.54 -4.18
CA GLY A 51 -62.20 -36.68 -5.06
C GLY A 51 -61.58 -35.34 -5.49
N ARG A 52 -62.41 -34.35 -5.84
CA ARG A 52 -61.95 -33.05 -6.39
C ARG A 52 -61.11 -32.21 -5.43
N LYS A 53 -61.35 -32.29 -4.12
CA LYS A 53 -60.55 -31.52 -3.14
C LYS A 53 -59.15 -32.09 -2.94
N THR A 54 -58.98 -33.40 -3.08
CA THR A 54 -57.66 -34.05 -3.04
C THR A 54 -56.83 -33.66 -4.27
N TYR A 55 -57.44 -33.54 -5.45
CA TYR A 55 -56.73 -33.06 -6.64
C TYR A 55 -56.24 -31.61 -6.50
N LEU A 56 -57.04 -30.72 -5.90
CA LEU A 56 -56.61 -29.33 -5.66
C LEU A 56 -55.45 -29.26 -4.67
N PHE A 57 -55.46 -30.12 -3.66
CA PHE A 57 -54.34 -30.26 -2.72
C PHE A 57 -53.06 -30.73 -3.43
N TRP A 58 -53.11 -31.80 -4.22
CA TRP A 58 -51.95 -32.28 -4.98
C TRP A 58 -51.49 -31.31 -6.06
N ALA A 59 -52.39 -30.55 -6.67
CA ALA A 59 -52.05 -29.48 -7.61
C ALA A 59 -51.31 -28.34 -6.92
N LEU A 60 -51.73 -27.93 -5.72
CA LEU A 60 -51.05 -26.92 -4.92
C LEU A 60 -49.68 -27.40 -4.45
N VAL A 61 -49.58 -28.64 -3.99
CA VAL A 61 -48.29 -29.26 -3.63
C VAL A 61 -47.36 -29.32 -4.83
N GLY A 62 -47.85 -29.73 -6.00
CA GLY A 62 -47.08 -29.75 -7.24
C GLY A 62 -46.62 -28.35 -7.66
N PHE A 63 -47.48 -27.34 -7.56
CA PHE A 63 -47.12 -25.95 -7.84
C PHE A 63 -46.03 -25.43 -6.88
N LEU A 64 -46.16 -25.74 -5.59
CA LEU A 64 -45.17 -25.34 -4.58
C LEU A 64 -43.83 -26.06 -4.78
N LEU A 65 -43.86 -27.32 -5.22
CA LEU A 65 -42.67 -28.08 -5.62
C LEU A 65 -42.00 -27.45 -6.85
N ILE A 66 -42.76 -27.04 -7.87
CA ILE A 66 -42.22 -26.36 -9.06
C ILE A 66 -41.58 -25.03 -8.67
N LEU A 67 -42.22 -24.25 -7.79
CA LEU A 67 -41.62 -23.00 -7.28
C LEU A 67 -40.32 -23.27 -6.51
N ALA A 68 -40.31 -24.29 -5.64
CA ALA A 68 -39.10 -24.68 -4.92
C ALA A 68 -37.98 -25.14 -5.87
N LEU A 69 -38.32 -25.93 -6.90
CA LEU A 69 -37.37 -26.40 -7.91
C LEU A 69 -36.84 -25.24 -8.76
N GLY A 70 -37.70 -24.29 -9.12
CA GLY A 70 -37.32 -23.07 -9.84
C GLY A 70 -36.36 -22.22 -9.01
N ASN A 71 -36.68 -21.99 -7.73
CA ASN A 71 -35.79 -21.27 -6.81
C ASN A 71 -34.45 -22.00 -6.62
N LEU A 72 -34.47 -23.35 -6.55
CA LEU A 72 -33.26 -24.15 -6.48
C LEU A 72 -32.42 -23.99 -7.75
N ILE A 73 -33.02 -24.06 -8.93
CA ILE A 73 -32.33 -23.89 -10.22
C ILE A 73 -31.72 -22.49 -10.32
N VAL A 74 -32.48 -21.43 -9.96
CA VAL A 74 -31.97 -20.05 -9.97
C VAL A 74 -30.81 -19.91 -8.98
N THR A 75 -30.91 -20.50 -7.80
CA THR A 75 -29.82 -20.48 -6.80
C THR A 75 -28.58 -21.19 -7.33
N CYS A 76 -28.72 -22.39 -7.92
CA CYS A 76 -27.62 -23.11 -8.55
C CYS A 76 -27.00 -22.34 -9.71
N PHE A 77 -27.82 -21.71 -10.55
CA PHE A 77 -27.37 -20.88 -11.67
C PHE A 77 -26.61 -19.65 -11.17
N LEU A 78 -27.11 -18.95 -10.15
CA LEU A 78 -26.40 -17.86 -9.50
C LEU A 78 -25.05 -18.32 -8.94
N LEU A 79 -24.99 -19.43 -8.21
CA LEU A 79 -23.73 -19.99 -7.69
C LEU A 79 -22.73 -20.34 -8.81
N GLY A 80 -23.22 -20.83 -9.95
CA GLY A 80 -22.40 -21.12 -11.13
C GLY A 80 -21.87 -19.86 -11.83
N VAL A 81 -22.74 -18.86 -12.05
CA VAL A 81 -22.40 -17.61 -12.76
C VAL A 81 -21.55 -16.67 -11.92
N LEU A 82 -21.82 -16.56 -10.62
CA LEU A 82 -20.97 -15.83 -9.65
C LEU A 82 -19.59 -16.50 -9.48
N ARG A 83 -19.35 -17.63 -10.15
CA ARG A 83 -18.11 -18.42 -10.06
C ARG A 83 -17.69 -18.70 -8.62
N LEU A 84 -18.60 -18.71 -7.64
CA LEU A 84 -18.23 -19.10 -6.27
C LEU A 84 -17.64 -20.52 -6.26
N ALA A 85 -18.13 -21.40 -7.12
CA ALA A 85 -17.62 -22.77 -7.26
C ALA A 85 -16.33 -22.90 -8.09
N ASN A 86 -15.99 -21.94 -8.96
CA ASN A 86 -14.83 -22.01 -9.85
C ASN A 86 -13.70 -21.04 -9.51
N GLY A 87 -13.98 -19.95 -8.78
CA GLY A 87 -13.02 -18.93 -8.33
C GLY A 87 -12.44 -19.18 -6.93
N MET A 88 -13.02 -20.10 -6.16
CA MET A 88 -12.45 -20.59 -4.89
C MET A 88 -11.80 -21.97 -5.05
N LYS A 89 -11.41 -22.35 -6.27
CA LYS A 89 -10.76 -23.65 -6.53
C LYS A 89 -9.40 -23.81 -5.90
N ASN A 90 -8.86 -22.71 -5.42
CA ASN A 90 -7.50 -22.52 -4.94
C ASN A 90 -7.49 -21.92 -3.52
N LEU A 91 -8.66 -21.95 -2.85
CA LEU A 91 -8.86 -21.42 -1.51
C LEU A 91 -9.52 -22.50 -0.65
N GLU A 92 -8.80 -22.95 0.37
CA GLU A 92 -9.28 -23.91 1.36
C GLU A 92 -9.45 -23.20 2.69
N LEU A 93 -10.67 -23.25 3.24
CA LEU A 93 -10.95 -22.72 4.58
C LEU A 93 -10.75 -23.87 5.58
N LEU A 94 -9.81 -23.71 6.52
CA LEU A 94 -9.62 -24.63 7.64
C LEU A 94 -10.30 -24.03 8.87
N PRO A 95 -11.59 -24.33 9.14
CA PRO A 95 -12.34 -23.71 10.22
C PRO A 95 -11.80 -24.06 11.61
N ASP A 96 -11.18 -25.23 11.77
CA ASP A 96 -10.64 -25.69 13.04
C ASP A 96 -9.42 -24.86 13.49
N GLU A 97 -8.67 -24.32 12.53
CA GLU A 97 -7.47 -23.51 12.79
C GLU A 97 -7.69 -22.02 12.49
N ASN A 98 -8.86 -21.64 11.95
CA ASN A 98 -9.19 -20.29 11.49
C ASN A 98 -8.16 -19.75 10.45
N ILE A 99 -7.64 -20.64 9.61
CA ILE A 99 -6.66 -20.32 8.57
C ILE A 99 -7.34 -20.39 7.21
N ILE A 100 -7.00 -19.42 6.35
CA ILE A 100 -7.36 -19.44 4.93
C ILE A 100 -6.11 -19.87 4.18
N LYS A 101 -6.17 -21.05 3.58
CA LYS A 101 -5.09 -21.60 2.78
C LYS A 101 -5.30 -21.26 1.32
N PHE A 102 -4.33 -20.59 0.74
CA PHE A 102 -4.24 -20.28 -0.68
C PHE A 102 -3.32 -21.33 -1.35
N TYR A 103 -3.75 -21.92 -2.47
CA TYR A 103 -2.95 -22.90 -3.20
C TYR A 103 -3.05 -22.73 -4.71
N GLY A 104 -1.92 -22.80 -5.42
CA GLY A 104 -1.86 -22.54 -6.86
C GLY A 104 -2.04 -21.06 -7.22
N ASP A 105 -2.30 -20.78 -8.51
CA ASP A 105 -2.42 -19.41 -9.00
C ASP A 105 -3.77 -18.81 -8.62
N ILE A 106 -3.75 -17.70 -7.88
CA ILE A 106 -4.96 -16.99 -7.44
C ILE A 106 -4.89 -15.55 -7.89
N ASP A 107 -5.92 -15.15 -8.64
CA ASP A 107 -6.11 -13.76 -9.02
C ASP A 107 -7.03 -13.07 -7.99
N LEU A 108 -6.42 -12.39 -7.03
CA LEU A 108 -7.10 -11.58 -6.02
C LEU A 108 -6.76 -10.11 -6.25
N ASN A 109 -7.77 -9.29 -6.57
CA ASN A 109 -7.56 -7.85 -6.80
C ASN A 109 -7.12 -7.11 -5.53
N MET A 110 -7.73 -7.42 -4.37
CA MET A 110 -7.35 -6.85 -3.08
C MET A 110 -7.64 -7.85 -1.97
N THR A 111 -6.63 -8.16 -1.17
CA THR A 111 -6.74 -9.05 -0.01
C THR A 111 -6.48 -8.25 1.26
N ILE A 112 -7.43 -8.24 2.18
CA ILE A 112 -7.29 -7.54 3.46
C ILE A 112 -7.25 -8.60 4.57
N LYS A 113 -6.08 -8.73 5.20
CA LYS A 113 -5.89 -9.60 6.37
C LYS A 113 -5.77 -8.75 7.63
N ARG A 114 -6.50 -9.09 8.68
CA ARG A 114 -6.58 -8.28 9.91
C ARG A 114 -5.38 -8.43 10.84
N ASP A 115 -4.73 -9.58 10.81
CA ASP A 115 -3.56 -9.88 11.65
C ASP A 115 -2.23 -9.47 10.99
N GLY A 116 -2.25 -9.08 9.71
CA GLY A 116 -1.07 -8.65 8.96
C GLY A 116 -0.01 -9.73 8.74
N LEU A 117 -0.31 -10.99 9.07
CA LEU A 117 0.64 -12.08 9.03
C LEU A 117 0.51 -12.84 7.70
N LEU A 118 1.57 -12.90 6.90
CA LEU A 118 1.61 -13.70 5.68
C LEU A 118 2.64 -14.81 5.89
N GLU A 119 2.18 -16.06 5.84
CA GLU A 119 2.97 -17.24 6.15
C GLU A 119 2.92 -18.22 4.98
N ALA A 120 4.01 -18.96 4.83
CA ALA A 120 4.16 -20.02 3.86
C ALA A 120 4.32 -21.36 4.59
N PHE A 121 4.27 -22.48 3.86
CA PHE A 121 4.58 -23.78 4.45
C PHE A 121 6.09 -23.91 4.66
N ALA A 122 6.52 -24.70 5.65
CA ALA A 122 7.92 -24.78 6.08
C ALA A 122 8.92 -25.07 4.94
N GLU A 123 8.50 -25.80 3.90
CA GLU A 123 9.33 -26.21 2.77
C GLU A 123 9.02 -25.43 1.47
N ASP A 124 7.95 -24.64 1.45
CA ASP A 124 7.49 -23.90 0.28
C ASP A 124 7.42 -22.41 0.62
N GLY A 125 8.30 -21.61 0.01
CA GLY A 125 8.26 -20.16 0.14
C GLY A 125 6.96 -19.56 -0.41
N MET A 126 6.49 -18.48 0.21
CA MET A 126 5.38 -17.70 -0.33
C MET A 126 5.92 -16.71 -1.35
N THR A 127 5.46 -16.84 -2.59
CA THR A 127 5.82 -15.92 -3.66
C THR A 127 4.62 -15.07 -4.02
N ILE A 128 4.78 -13.75 -3.94
CA ILE A 128 3.81 -12.79 -4.47
C ILE A 128 4.35 -12.31 -5.82
N GLU A 129 3.70 -12.74 -6.90
CA GLU A 129 4.07 -12.39 -8.26
C GLU A 129 3.00 -11.50 -8.90
N SER A 130 3.47 -10.60 -9.76
CA SER A 130 2.63 -9.76 -10.60
C SER A 130 3.18 -9.80 -12.02
N GLN A 131 2.33 -10.14 -12.99
CA GLN A 131 2.76 -10.35 -14.38
C GLN A 131 3.04 -9.02 -15.10
N GLU A 132 2.25 -7.97 -14.84
CA GLU A 132 2.36 -6.66 -15.50
C GLU A 132 1.98 -5.47 -14.58
N GLY A 133 1.93 -5.67 -13.26
CA GLY A 133 1.42 -4.67 -12.31
C GLY A 133 2.31 -4.42 -11.10
N GLU A 134 2.00 -3.37 -10.37
CA GLU A 134 2.64 -3.04 -9.09
C GLU A 134 2.02 -3.88 -7.95
N VAL A 135 2.84 -4.31 -7.01
CA VAL A 135 2.38 -4.95 -5.77
C VAL A 135 2.46 -3.94 -4.63
N HIS A 136 1.35 -3.75 -3.92
CA HIS A 136 1.25 -2.85 -2.79
C HIS A 136 0.85 -3.62 -1.53
N LEU A 137 1.73 -3.62 -0.54
CA LEU A 137 1.43 -4.12 0.80
C LEU A 137 1.25 -2.91 1.71
N VAL A 138 0.01 -2.64 2.10
CA VAL A 138 -0.34 -1.44 2.88
C VAL A 138 -0.95 -1.85 4.21
N PHE A 139 -0.47 -1.25 5.29
CA PHE A 139 -1.03 -1.45 6.61
C PHE A 139 -2.24 -0.54 6.81
N SER A 140 -3.43 -1.11 6.95
CA SER A 140 -4.71 -0.37 6.93
C SER A 140 -4.85 0.77 7.96
N ASN A 141 -4.13 0.71 9.09
CA ASN A 141 -4.22 1.70 10.16
C ASN A 141 -3.02 2.65 10.23
N SER A 142 -2.11 2.57 9.27
CA SER A 142 -0.81 3.22 9.39
C SER A 142 -0.27 3.59 7.99
N SER A 143 0.71 4.50 7.91
CA SER A 143 1.24 4.98 6.61
C SER A 143 2.40 4.13 6.08
N GLU A 144 2.76 3.08 6.80
CA GLU A 144 3.72 2.06 6.41
C GLU A 144 3.22 1.32 5.18
N ALA A 145 4.05 1.27 4.16
CA ALA A 145 3.73 0.57 2.93
C ALA A 145 4.99 0.00 2.28
N ILE A 146 4.83 -1.12 1.58
CA ILE A 146 5.83 -1.69 0.69
C ILE A 146 5.26 -1.63 -0.72
N HIS A 147 5.93 -0.88 -1.58
CA HIS A 147 5.60 -0.73 -3.00
C HIS A 147 6.66 -1.46 -3.83
N MET A 148 6.22 -2.46 -4.60
CA MET A 148 7.06 -3.21 -5.52
C MET A 148 6.60 -2.92 -6.94
N ASP A 149 7.50 -2.31 -7.72
CA ASP A 149 7.36 -1.96 -9.13
C ASP A 149 8.44 -2.73 -9.91
N PRO A 150 8.22 -3.08 -11.19
CA PRO A 150 9.25 -3.66 -12.06
C PRO A 150 10.63 -2.98 -12.02
N ILE A 151 10.67 -1.68 -11.71
CA ILE A 151 11.91 -0.87 -11.69
C ILE A 151 12.47 -0.69 -10.26
N LYS A 152 11.61 -0.66 -9.24
CA LYS A 152 12.00 -0.30 -7.87
C LYS A 152 11.18 -1.01 -6.80
N THR A 153 11.85 -1.30 -5.68
CA THR A 153 11.18 -1.66 -4.42
C THR A 153 11.37 -0.51 -3.44
N GLN A 154 10.27 -0.01 -2.90
CA GLN A 154 10.23 1.12 -1.99
C GLN A 154 9.50 0.73 -0.71
N VAL A 155 10.13 0.99 0.43
CA VAL A 155 9.54 0.79 1.75
C VAL A 155 9.36 2.17 2.37
N ASP A 156 8.11 2.55 2.62
CA ASP A 156 7.72 3.90 3.03
C ASP A 156 7.29 3.93 4.49
N ASN A 157 7.60 5.05 5.15
CA ASN A 157 7.18 5.39 6.51
C ASN A 157 7.52 4.34 7.60
N VAL A 158 8.53 3.51 7.39
CA VAL A 158 9.02 2.58 8.41
C VAL A 158 10.16 3.19 9.22
N ASN A 159 10.20 2.90 10.52
CA ASN A 159 11.37 3.20 11.34
C ASN A 159 12.51 2.22 11.03
N SER A 160 12.16 0.94 10.88
CA SER A 160 13.10 -0.16 10.70
C SER A 160 12.55 -1.19 9.73
N PHE A 161 13.37 -1.67 8.80
CA PHE A 161 13.07 -2.84 7.96
C PHE A 161 14.11 -3.93 8.27
N VAL A 162 13.63 -5.10 8.68
CA VAL A 162 14.45 -6.22 9.14
C VAL A 162 14.09 -7.48 8.36
N VAL A 163 15.10 -8.23 7.97
CA VAL A 163 14.97 -9.55 7.33
C VAL A 163 15.71 -10.56 8.18
N TYR A 164 15.05 -11.67 8.46
CA TYR A 164 15.60 -12.79 9.24
C TYR A 164 15.85 -13.98 8.31
N ASP A 165 16.89 -14.75 8.61
CA ASP A 165 17.12 -16.06 8.02
C ASP A 165 16.03 -17.02 8.52
N PRO A 166 15.28 -17.70 7.64
CA PRO A 166 14.24 -18.64 8.04
C PRO A 166 14.78 -19.89 8.76
N GLU A 167 16.00 -20.34 8.48
CA GLU A 167 16.55 -21.57 9.07
C GLU A 167 17.17 -21.32 10.44
N THR A 168 17.93 -20.23 10.57
CA THR A 168 18.69 -19.91 11.79
C THR A 168 17.94 -18.94 12.72
N GLY A 169 16.96 -18.21 12.21
CA GLY A 169 16.28 -17.13 12.92
C GLY A 169 17.16 -15.89 13.16
N GLU A 170 18.38 -15.86 12.59
CA GLU A 170 19.31 -14.75 12.74
C GLU A 170 18.92 -13.58 11.84
N GLU A 171 19.16 -12.35 12.32
CA GLU A 171 18.95 -11.14 11.53
C GLU A 171 19.99 -11.08 10.39
N ILE A 172 19.53 -11.19 9.14
CA ILE A 172 20.39 -11.09 7.95
C ILE A 172 20.49 -9.67 7.41
N PHE A 173 19.48 -8.84 7.69
CA PHE A 173 19.44 -7.46 7.24
C PHE A 173 18.63 -6.62 8.22
N SER A 174 19.10 -5.42 8.54
CA SER A 174 18.31 -4.40 9.23
C SER A 174 18.73 -3.01 8.81
N THR A 175 17.76 -2.11 8.64
CA THR A 175 18.04 -0.69 8.45
C THR A 175 18.48 0.03 9.72
N ASP A 176 18.21 -0.56 10.89
CA ASP A 176 18.56 0.02 12.19
C ASP A 176 20.01 -0.27 12.58
N TYR A 177 20.64 -1.24 11.92
CA TYR A 177 22.00 -1.65 12.26
C TYR A 177 23.06 -0.79 11.54
N PRO A 178 23.95 -0.10 12.28
CA PRO A 178 24.90 0.85 11.70
C PRO A 178 26.05 0.18 10.92
N ASN A 179 26.28 -1.13 11.14
CA ASN A 179 27.32 -1.90 10.46
C ASN A 179 26.75 -2.62 9.23
N PHE A 180 26.15 -1.84 8.32
CA PHE A 180 25.68 -2.37 7.06
C PHE A 180 26.87 -2.65 6.12
N GLY A 181 27.13 -3.93 5.86
CA GLY A 181 27.89 -4.32 4.69
C GLY A 181 27.04 -4.08 3.45
N LEU A 182 27.24 -2.95 2.77
CA LEU A 182 26.53 -2.65 1.52
C LEU A 182 26.65 -3.83 0.55
N PRO A 183 25.54 -4.43 0.08
CA PRO A 183 25.60 -5.52 -0.87
C PRO A 183 26.26 -5.04 -2.15
N LYS A 184 26.92 -5.98 -2.87
CA LYS A 184 27.56 -5.65 -4.14
C LYS A 184 26.53 -5.07 -5.10
N GLY A 185 26.82 -3.89 -5.64
CA GLY A 185 25.97 -3.23 -6.63
C GLY A 185 25.29 -1.93 -6.18
N VAL A 186 25.38 -1.56 -4.88
CA VAL A 186 24.88 -0.25 -4.43
C VAL A 186 25.72 0.87 -5.05
N LYS A 187 25.09 1.68 -5.91
CA LYS A 187 25.74 2.80 -6.61
C LYS A 187 25.58 4.14 -5.91
N GLN A 188 24.48 4.33 -5.17
CA GLN A 188 24.14 5.59 -4.53
C GLN A 188 23.59 5.33 -3.13
N ILE A 189 24.03 6.14 -2.17
CA ILE A 189 23.60 6.06 -0.77
C ILE A 189 23.09 7.44 -0.40
N ASN A 190 21.83 7.53 0.00
CA ASN A 190 21.22 8.78 0.46
C ASN A 190 20.96 8.67 1.96
N ILE A 191 21.79 9.36 2.75
CA ILE A 191 21.80 9.27 4.21
C ILE A 191 22.02 10.65 4.82
N LYS A 192 21.49 10.84 6.04
CA LYS A 192 21.70 12.08 6.82
C LYS A 192 23.09 12.12 7.46
N GLN A 193 23.60 10.96 7.89
CA GLN A 193 24.89 10.83 8.57
C GLN A 193 25.50 9.45 8.27
N ALA A 194 26.79 9.42 7.95
CA ALA A 194 27.60 8.21 7.88
C ALA A 194 28.75 8.30 8.88
N ILE A 195 29.04 7.20 9.56
CA ILE A 195 30.23 7.04 10.39
C ILE A 195 30.99 5.85 9.81
N ALA A 196 32.17 6.12 9.26
CA ALA A 196 33.00 5.09 8.65
C ALA A 196 34.47 5.37 8.95
N ARG A 197 35.28 4.31 9.01
CA ARG A 197 36.75 4.44 9.10
C ARG A 197 37.36 5.00 7.82
N SER A 198 36.83 4.60 6.67
CA SER A 198 37.30 5.03 5.35
C SER A 198 36.15 5.00 4.36
N ILE A 199 36.13 5.94 3.43
CA ILE A 199 35.20 5.98 2.30
C ILE A 199 36.07 6.05 1.04
N SER A 200 35.94 5.07 0.17
CA SER A 200 36.73 4.96 -1.05
C SER A 200 35.86 4.54 -2.22
N SER A 201 36.08 5.13 -3.40
CA SER A 201 35.46 4.63 -4.63
C SER A 201 36.15 3.35 -5.13
N PRO A 202 35.44 2.52 -5.91
CA PRO A 202 36.05 1.47 -6.72
C PRO A 202 37.12 2.02 -7.68
N VAL A 203 38.09 1.16 -8.03
CA VAL A 203 39.16 1.50 -8.98
C VAL A 203 38.58 1.98 -10.31
N GLY A 204 39.01 3.16 -10.77
CA GLY A 204 38.56 3.76 -12.03
C GLY A 204 37.22 4.48 -11.96
N SER A 205 36.61 4.60 -10.78
CA SER A 205 35.35 5.33 -10.58
C SER A 205 35.51 6.55 -9.68
N ASN A 206 34.65 7.55 -9.88
CA ASN A 206 34.64 8.77 -9.09
C ASN A 206 33.80 8.59 -7.82
N LEU A 207 34.30 9.11 -6.69
CA LEU A 207 33.54 9.28 -5.46
C LEU A 207 32.94 10.68 -5.43
N GLU A 208 31.62 10.77 -5.32
CA GLU A 208 30.94 12.07 -5.31
C GLU A 208 30.11 12.24 -4.03
N PHE A 209 30.34 13.37 -3.34
CA PHE A 209 29.56 13.77 -2.19
C PHE A 209 28.62 14.91 -2.60
N LYS A 210 27.31 14.68 -2.56
CA LYS A 210 26.29 15.69 -2.83
C LYS A 210 25.45 15.93 -1.58
N SER A 211 25.30 17.20 -1.20
CA SER A 211 24.35 17.63 -0.18
C SER A 211 23.61 18.87 -0.70
N PRO A 212 22.26 18.90 -0.63
CA PRO A 212 21.49 20.06 -1.07
C PRO A 212 21.67 21.28 -0.16
N SER A 213 22.15 21.09 1.07
CA SER A 213 22.26 22.17 2.07
C SER A 213 23.67 22.32 2.63
N LYS A 214 24.17 21.30 3.33
CA LYS A 214 25.46 21.35 4.03
C LYS A 214 26.13 19.99 4.01
N LEU A 215 27.42 19.97 3.65
CA LEU A 215 28.29 18.81 3.80
C LEU A 215 29.30 19.11 4.91
N ARG A 216 29.39 18.24 5.92
CA ARG A 216 30.38 18.37 7.01
C ARG A 216 31.16 17.07 7.14
N LEU A 217 32.46 17.14 6.85
CA LEU A 217 33.40 16.05 7.06
C LEU A 217 34.16 16.31 8.37
N LYS A 218 34.08 15.37 9.31
CA LYS A 218 34.75 15.47 10.61
C LYS A 218 35.38 14.11 10.95
N GLY A 219 36.64 14.12 11.35
CA GLY A 219 37.32 12.96 11.93
C GLY A 219 37.72 13.25 13.37
N ASN A 220 37.75 12.23 14.21
CA ASN A 220 38.14 12.35 15.61
C ASN A 220 39.65 12.63 15.76
N GLU A 221 40.47 12.11 14.84
CA GLU A 221 41.93 12.23 14.84
C GLU A 221 42.44 13.07 13.64
N GLY A 222 41.54 13.85 13.04
CA GLY A 222 41.79 14.56 11.80
C GLY A 222 41.16 13.87 10.58
N THR A 223 41.34 14.49 9.42
CA THR A 223 40.76 14.04 8.15
C THR A 223 41.84 14.02 7.08
N LYS A 224 42.08 12.86 6.47
CA LYS A 224 42.97 12.71 5.31
C LYS A 224 42.12 12.44 4.08
N MET A 225 42.36 13.18 3.00
CA MET A 225 41.67 13.00 1.73
C MET A 225 42.71 12.87 0.63
N ASP A 226 42.78 11.69 0.02
CA ASP A 226 43.69 11.39 -1.08
C ASP A 226 42.86 11.15 -2.34
N SER A 227 43.20 11.83 -3.45
CA SER A 227 42.54 11.64 -4.74
C SER A 227 43.53 11.95 -5.87
N LYS A 228 43.30 11.36 -7.05
CA LYS A 228 44.00 11.75 -8.28
C LYS A 228 43.66 13.20 -8.65
N ASN A 229 42.38 13.56 -8.54
CA ASN A 229 41.86 14.90 -8.77
C ASN A 229 40.80 15.19 -7.71
N MET A 230 40.98 16.27 -6.94
CA MET A 230 40.00 16.70 -5.95
C MET A 230 39.40 18.02 -6.41
N ILE A 231 38.08 18.04 -6.59
CA ILE A 231 37.32 19.24 -6.92
C ILE A 231 36.30 19.44 -5.80
N VAL A 232 36.36 20.61 -5.16
CA VAL A 232 35.43 21.00 -4.10
C VAL A 232 34.71 22.26 -4.56
N THR A 233 33.39 22.16 -4.67
CA THR A 233 32.53 23.26 -5.10
C THR A 233 31.49 23.52 -4.02
N ALA A 234 31.37 24.77 -3.58
CA ALA A 234 30.34 25.23 -2.66
C ALA A 234 29.60 26.40 -3.29
N MET A 235 28.29 26.51 -3.04
CA MET A 235 27.47 27.60 -3.59
C MET A 235 27.73 28.93 -2.89
N THR A 236 27.89 28.89 -1.57
CA THR A 236 28.18 30.08 -0.74
C THR A 236 29.59 30.01 -0.19
N ASP A 237 29.83 29.13 0.79
CA ASP A 237 31.04 29.16 1.60
C ASP A 237 31.73 27.80 1.66
N LEU A 238 33.06 27.82 1.64
CA LEU A 238 33.92 26.67 1.93
C LEU A 238 34.74 26.98 3.19
N PHE A 239 34.50 26.23 4.27
CA PHE A 239 35.23 26.39 5.53
C PHE A 239 36.21 25.24 5.73
N LEU A 240 37.50 25.57 5.82
CA LEU A 240 38.54 24.66 6.28
C LEU A 240 38.96 25.10 7.68
N LYS A 241 38.76 24.25 8.69
CA LYS A 241 39.08 24.55 10.09
C LYS A 241 39.89 23.42 10.70
N ALA A 242 41.10 23.75 11.17
CA ALA A 242 41.85 22.92 12.11
C ALA A 242 41.72 23.55 13.50
N VAL A 243 41.30 22.75 14.49
CA VAL A 243 41.24 23.20 15.90
C VAL A 243 42.64 23.20 16.50
N GLU A 244 43.36 22.12 16.26
CA GLU A 244 44.76 21.93 16.64
C GLU A 244 45.51 21.39 15.41
N GLY A 245 46.70 21.93 15.15
CA GLY A 245 47.52 21.57 13.99
C GLY A 245 47.35 22.50 12.80
N ALA A 246 47.61 21.98 11.60
CA ALA A 246 47.64 22.75 10.37
C ALA A 246 46.77 22.11 9.28
N ILE A 247 46.24 22.95 8.40
CA ILE A 247 45.62 22.50 7.15
C ILE A 247 46.73 22.41 6.11
N VAL A 248 47.01 21.20 5.62
CA VAL A 248 48.02 20.95 4.60
C VAL A 248 47.32 20.59 3.31
N LEU A 249 47.52 21.42 2.28
CA LEU A 249 47.04 21.17 0.92
C LEU A 249 48.26 20.89 0.05
N GLU A 250 48.44 19.62 -0.33
CA GLU A 250 49.55 19.17 -1.14
C GLU A 250 49.03 18.56 -2.44
N ALA A 251 49.56 19.02 -3.57
CA ALA A 251 49.18 18.54 -4.90
C ALA A 251 50.40 18.57 -5.82
N TYR A 252 50.59 17.51 -6.61
CA TYR A 252 51.72 17.39 -7.54
C TYR A 252 51.78 18.52 -8.56
N ASP A 253 50.62 18.96 -9.06
CA ASP A 253 50.48 20.04 -10.04
C ASP A 253 50.08 21.38 -9.39
N GLY A 254 50.39 21.52 -8.10
CA GLY A 254 50.08 22.70 -7.28
C GLY A 254 48.60 22.82 -6.90
N VAL A 255 48.34 23.70 -5.93
CA VAL A 255 46.98 24.04 -5.47
C VAL A 255 46.49 25.24 -6.26
N ARG A 256 45.38 25.08 -6.98
CA ARG A 256 44.77 26.14 -7.80
C ARG A 256 43.46 26.59 -7.16
N ILE A 257 43.31 27.90 -7.00
CA ILE A 257 42.07 28.55 -6.55
C ILE A 257 41.52 29.31 -7.75
N ASP A 258 40.25 29.09 -8.11
CA ASP A 258 39.61 29.86 -9.18
C ASP A 258 39.38 31.31 -8.73
N VAL A 259 40.31 32.17 -9.12
CA VAL A 259 40.36 33.58 -8.74
C VAL A 259 39.20 34.38 -9.33
N LYS A 260 38.50 33.89 -10.37
CA LYS A 260 37.36 34.62 -10.97
C LYS A 260 36.24 34.84 -9.97
N ASN A 261 36.02 33.86 -9.08
CA ASN A 261 34.95 33.86 -8.10
C ASN A 261 35.40 34.30 -6.71
N VAL A 262 36.66 34.71 -6.54
CA VAL A 262 37.16 35.28 -5.28
C VAL A 262 36.85 36.79 -5.25
N ASN A 263 36.33 37.25 -4.10
CA ASN A 263 35.97 38.65 -3.88
C ASN A 263 37.15 39.59 -4.20
N LEU A 264 36.88 40.58 -5.05
CA LEU A 264 37.84 41.57 -5.53
C LEU A 264 37.83 42.77 -4.56
N ALA A 265 38.97 43.04 -3.90
CA ALA A 265 39.18 44.33 -3.26
C ALA A 265 39.44 45.37 -4.37
N ARG A 266 38.76 46.52 -4.33
CA ARG A 266 38.79 47.58 -5.36
C ARG A 266 38.20 47.22 -6.74
N SER A 267 37.08 47.85 -7.08
CA SER A 267 36.27 47.71 -8.30
C SER A 267 36.84 48.40 -9.58
N SER A 268 38.15 48.40 -9.83
CA SER A 268 38.68 48.96 -11.08
C SER A 268 39.56 47.95 -11.81
N PRO A 269 38.96 47.04 -12.60
CA PRO A 269 39.71 46.14 -13.46
C PRO A 269 40.24 46.96 -14.65
N THR A 270 41.55 47.19 -14.69
CA THR A 270 42.24 47.29 -15.98
C THR A 270 42.61 45.87 -16.37
N ASP A 271 42.31 45.45 -17.60
CA ASP A 271 42.49 44.07 -18.10
C ASP A 271 43.93 43.51 -17.99
N GLU A 272 44.90 44.35 -17.65
CA GLU A 272 46.31 44.00 -17.40
C GLU A 272 46.74 44.16 -15.93
N ALA A 273 45.82 44.04 -14.97
CA ALA A 273 46.16 44.08 -13.55
C ALA A 273 46.71 42.72 -13.08
N GLN A 274 47.93 42.71 -12.55
CA GLN A 274 48.43 41.58 -11.77
C GLN A 274 47.66 41.55 -10.45
N PHE A 275 47.25 40.38 -9.97
CA PHE A 275 46.53 40.27 -8.69
C PHE A 275 47.45 39.71 -7.61
N GLN A 276 47.49 40.37 -6.46
CA GLN A 276 48.07 39.79 -5.25
C GLN A 276 46.96 39.17 -4.41
N LEU A 277 47.16 37.92 -4.02
CA LEU A 277 46.28 37.21 -3.11
C LEU A 277 46.66 37.56 -1.67
N CYS A 278 45.69 37.96 -0.88
CA CYS A 278 45.86 38.44 0.49
C CYS A 278 45.00 37.62 1.44
N LEU A 279 45.50 37.40 2.66
CA LEU A 279 44.82 36.66 3.72
C LEU A 279 44.57 37.60 4.90
N CYS A 280 43.33 37.67 5.36
CA CYS A 280 42.99 38.35 6.61
C CYS A 280 43.52 37.52 7.80
N ALA A 281 44.45 38.09 8.57
CA ALA A 281 45.03 37.39 9.71
C ALA A 281 44.01 37.04 10.81
N THR A 282 42.96 37.85 10.96
CA THR A 282 41.89 37.69 11.96
C THR A 282 40.83 36.69 11.52
N THR A 283 40.29 36.85 10.30
CA THR A 283 39.14 36.08 9.81
C THR A 283 39.53 34.87 8.95
N GLY A 284 40.78 34.78 8.51
CA GLY A 284 41.24 33.75 7.57
C GLY A 284 40.67 33.86 6.16
N GLN A 285 39.95 34.96 5.85
CA GLN A 285 39.36 35.18 4.54
C GLN A 285 40.45 35.52 3.51
N ILE A 286 40.30 34.95 2.30
CA ILE A 286 41.18 35.21 1.17
C ILE A 286 40.49 36.22 0.24
N PHE A 287 41.21 37.27 -0.14
CA PHE A 287 40.75 38.27 -1.10
C PHE A 287 41.87 38.62 -2.10
N ARG A 288 41.50 39.18 -3.24
CA ARG A 288 42.47 39.60 -4.27
C ARG A 288 42.53 41.11 -4.39
N VAL A 289 43.74 41.64 -4.52
CA VAL A 289 43.99 43.08 -4.71
C VAL A 289 44.60 43.31 -6.10
N PRO A 290 44.02 44.19 -6.94
CA PRO A 290 44.60 44.55 -8.22
C PRO A 290 45.86 45.40 -7.99
N ILE A 291 46.98 44.91 -8.50
CA ILE A 291 48.26 45.60 -8.55
C ILE A 291 48.45 46.20 -9.94
N PRO A 292 48.53 47.54 -10.06
CA PRO A 292 48.86 48.18 -11.33
C PRO A 292 50.33 47.90 -11.69
N LEU A 293 50.64 47.79 -12.99
CA LEU A 293 52.01 47.52 -13.48
C LEU A 293 53.07 48.50 -12.96
N ASN A 294 52.68 49.75 -12.67
CA ASN A 294 53.55 50.79 -12.13
C ASN A 294 53.64 50.80 -10.58
N ASN A 295 53.14 49.78 -9.88
CA ASN A 295 53.08 49.77 -8.42
C ASN A 295 54.46 49.93 -7.76
N ALA A 296 55.52 49.39 -8.37
CA ALA A 296 56.89 49.53 -7.85
C ALA A 296 57.41 50.99 -7.88
N ARG A 297 56.85 51.85 -8.74
CA ARG A 297 57.26 53.25 -8.93
C ARG A 297 56.30 54.25 -8.27
N ARG A 298 55.20 53.79 -7.67
CA ARG A 298 54.26 54.66 -6.94
C ARG A 298 54.84 55.07 -5.58
N THR A 299 54.55 56.30 -5.19
CA THR A 299 54.82 56.82 -3.84
C THR A 299 54.02 56.05 -2.78
N GLU A 300 52.77 55.69 -3.09
CA GLU A 300 51.95 54.80 -2.28
C GLU A 300 51.81 53.44 -2.98
N LYS A 301 52.52 52.44 -2.45
CA LYS A 301 52.45 51.07 -2.95
C LYS A 301 51.12 50.45 -2.53
N ILE A 302 50.41 49.88 -3.49
CA ILE A 302 49.25 49.04 -3.22
C ILE A 302 49.76 47.69 -2.71
N THR A 303 49.49 47.43 -1.44
CA THR A 303 49.75 46.18 -0.73
C THR A 303 48.45 45.63 -0.16
N CYS A 304 48.48 44.38 0.32
CA CYS A 304 47.38 43.80 1.10
C CYS A 304 46.94 44.71 2.25
N GLU A 305 47.90 45.26 3.00
CA GLU A 305 47.64 46.16 4.13
C GLU A 305 46.91 47.45 3.70
N SER A 306 47.34 48.06 2.58
CA SER A 306 46.69 49.25 2.02
C SER A 306 45.25 49.00 1.52
N ALA A 307 44.91 47.75 1.22
CA ALA A 307 43.57 47.36 0.79
C ALA A 307 42.66 47.07 2.00
N ILE A 308 43.21 46.43 3.04
CA ILE A 308 42.50 46.13 4.29
C ILE A 308 42.03 47.42 4.97
N LEU A 309 42.92 48.42 5.07
CA LEU A 309 42.64 49.71 5.70
C LEU A 309 41.55 50.54 4.99
N HIS A 310 41.34 50.29 3.70
CA HIS A 310 40.46 51.11 2.87
C HIS A 310 39.05 50.53 2.71
N ASP A 311 38.95 49.21 2.58
CA ASP A 311 37.70 48.54 2.21
C ASP A 311 37.09 47.74 3.39
N ASN A 312 37.69 47.77 4.59
CA ASN A 312 37.26 47.03 5.79
C ASN A 312 36.94 45.54 5.51
N ILE A 313 37.69 44.92 4.58
CA ILE A 313 37.42 43.57 4.07
C ILE A 313 37.64 42.51 5.16
N CYS A 314 38.51 42.80 6.14
CA CYS A 314 38.87 41.88 7.21
C CYS A 314 38.07 42.10 8.51
N ASP A 315 37.07 42.98 8.51
CA ASP A 315 36.19 43.16 9.67
C ASP A 315 35.17 42.01 9.72
N GLU A 316 34.95 41.43 10.91
CA GLU A 316 33.90 40.43 11.12
C GLU A 316 32.53 41.07 10.84
N LYS A 317 31.78 40.48 9.90
CA LYS A 317 30.34 40.69 9.79
C LYS A 317 29.59 39.83 10.79
#